data_AF-A0A166B7Z1-F1
#
_entry.id   AF-A0A166B7Z1-F1
#
_cell.length_a   1.000
_cell.length_b   1.000
_cell.length_c   1.000
_cell.angle_alpha   90.00
_cell.angle_beta   90.00
_cell.angle_gamma   90.00
#
_symmetry.space_group_name_H-M   'P 1'
#
loop_
_entity.id
_entity.type
_entity.pdbx_description
1 polymer ?
#
loop_
_entity_poly.entity_id
_entity_poly.type
_entity_poly.pdbx_seq_one_letter_code
_entity_poly.pdbx_strand_id
1 'polypeptide(L)'
;MYGEIDLELYTISMIRLNTAFKKLDDGEADENILSMISDSSTDFEALLNDIVNDLNQEEINYNEYDPFFENISQLFPSYIIKLNEYLKNDTLKEKINILIKIFNKILKTSDEYFKMRGQLQ
;
A
#
# COMPACT_ATOMS: atom_id res chain seq x y z
N MET A 1 -6.09 -20.11 12.03
CA MET A 1 -5.34 -18.86 12.24
C MET A 1 -5.89 -17.89 11.23
N TYR A 2 -6.61 -16.85 11.67
CA TYR A 2 -6.86 -15.69 10.81
C TYR A 2 -5.56 -14.89 10.73
N GLY A 3 -5.37 -14.09 9.69
CA GLY A 3 -4.15 -13.33 9.53
C GLY A 3 -3.19 -13.79 8.43
N GLU A 4 -3.69 -14.34 7.33
CA GLU A 4 -2.88 -14.52 6.13
C GLU A 4 -2.99 -13.27 5.26
N ILE A 5 -1.85 -12.62 5.01
CA ILE A 5 -1.76 -11.47 4.14
C ILE A 5 -1.79 -12.00 2.70
N ASP A 6 -2.64 -11.42 1.86
CA ASP A 6 -2.64 -11.71 0.43
C ASP A 6 -1.37 -11.14 -0.24
N LEU A 7 -0.26 -11.87 -0.08
CA LEU A 7 1.04 -11.51 -0.63
C LEU A 7 1.05 -11.59 -2.16
N GLU A 8 0.16 -12.38 -2.77
CA GLU A 8 0.00 -12.45 -4.22
C GLU A 8 -0.59 -11.13 -4.73
N LEU A 9 -1.71 -10.69 -4.15
CA LEU A 9 -2.33 -9.40 -4.46
C LEU A 9 -1.34 -8.27 -4.23
N TYR A 10 -0.69 -8.22 -3.05
CA TYR A 10 0.34 -7.23 -2.75
C TYR A 10 1.44 -7.19 -3.82
N THR A 11 1.98 -8.34 -4.20
CA THR A 11 3.07 -8.43 -5.18
C THR A 11 2.63 -7.96 -6.56
N ILE A 12 1.45 -8.37 -7.02
CA ILE A 12 0.88 -7.94 -8.31
C ILE A 12 0.68 -6.42 -8.33
N SER A 13 0.10 -5.85 -7.27
CA SER A 13 -0.15 -4.41 -7.18
C SER A 13 1.14 -3.60 -7.13
N MET A 14 2.19 -4.11 -6.46
CA MET A 14 3.52 -3.51 -6.43
C MET A 14 4.20 -3.55 -7.80
N ILE A 15 4.12 -4.67 -8.53
CA ILE A 15 4.64 -4.77 -9.90
C ILE A 15 3.94 -3.78 -10.83
N ARG A 16 2.60 -3.69 -10.73
CA ARG A 16 1.79 -2.76 -11.52
C ARG A 16 2.17 -1.30 -11.22
N LEU A 17 2.34 -0.95 -9.95
CA LEU A 17 2.72 0.39 -9.54
C LEU A 17 4.14 0.76 -9.99
N ASN A 18 5.09 -0.17 -9.88
CA ASN A 18 6.46 0.02 -10.38
C ASN A 18 6.50 0.22 -11.90
N THR A 19 5.63 -0.48 -12.63
CA THR A 19 5.49 -0.30 -14.07
C THR A 19 4.93 1.08 -14.40
N ALA A 20 3.92 1.54 -13.66
CA ALA A 20 3.37 2.89 -13.82
C ALA A 20 4.44 3.98 -13.56
N PHE A 21 5.23 3.82 -12.49
CA PHE A 21 6.33 4.73 -12.18
C PHE A 21 7.37 4.81 -13.28
N LYS A 22 7.78 3.67 -13.84
CA LYS A 22 8.74 3.67 -14.94
C LYS A 22 8.22 4.43 -16.15
N LYS A 23 6.96 4.18 -16.54
CA LYS A 23 6.32 4.88 -17.66
C LYS A 23 6.21 6.39 -17.42
N LEU A 24 5.91 6.80 -16.19
CA LEU A 24 5.87 8.22 -15.80
C LEU A 24 7.25 8.87 -15.88
N ASP A 25 8.31 8.16 -15.46
CA ASP A 25 9.69 8.64 -15.58
C ASP A 25 10.12 8.79 -17.04
N ASP A 26 9.61 7.92 -17.93
CA ASP A 26 9.82 7.98 -19.38
C ASP A 26 8.99 9.11 -20.05
N GLY A 27 8.17 9.85 -19.28
CA GLY A 27 7.35 10.97 -19.77
C GLY A 27 6.03 10.55 -20.41
N GLU A 28 5.61 9.29 -20.25
CA GLU A 28 4.30 8.81 -20.68
C GLU A 28 3.23 9.20 -19.65
N ALA A 29 2.07 9.68 -20.11
CA ALA A 29 0.90 9.95 -19.27
C ALA A 29 -0.36 9.55 -20.06
N ASP A 30 -0.55 8.25 -20.25
CA ASP A 30 -1.66 7.67 -21.03
C ASP A 30 -2.73 7.04 -20.13
N GLU A 31 -3.82 6.58 -20.75
CA GLU A 31 -4.91 5.87 -20.07
C GLU A 31 -4.46 4.58 -19.36
N ASN A 32 -3.35 3.97 -19.81
CA ASN A 32 -2.83 2.76 -19.18
C ASN A 32 -2.19 3.07 -17.82
N ILE A 33 -1.53 4.21 -17.66
CA ILE A 33 -0.97 4.62 -16.35
C ILE A 33 -2.11 4.93 -15.36
N LEU A 34 -3.16 5.59 -15.85
CA LEU A 34 -4.37 5.85 -15.07
C LEU A 34 -5.00 4.55 -14.55
N SER A 35 -5.18 3.55 -15.41
CA SER A 35 -5.73 2.24 -15.00
C SER A 35 -4.78 1.55 -14.03
N MET A 36 -3.47 1.55 -14.28
CA MET A 36 -2.49 0.93 -13.39
C MET A 36 -2.54 1.50 -11.97
N ILE A 37 -2.56 2.84 -11.82
CA ILE A 37 -2.64 3.48 -10.50
C ILE A 37 -3.99 3.20 -9.85
N SER A 38 -5.08 3.23 -10.63
CA SER A 38 -6.43 2.97 -10.11
C SER A 38 -6.59 1.52 -9.64
N ASP A 39 -6.10 0.54 -10.40
CA ASP A 39 -6.19 -0.88 -10.06
C ASP A 39 -5.31 -1.19 -8.84
N SER A 40 -4.07 -0.66 -8.80
CA SER A 40 -3.24 -0.78 -7.59
C SER A 40 -3.90 -0.16 -6.37
N SER A 41 -4.59 0.98 -6.52
CA SER A 41 -5.33 1.59 -5.40
C SER A 41 -6.43 0.68 -4.88
N THR A 42 -7.23 0.08 -5.78
CA THR A 42 -8.29 -0.86 -5.41
C THR A 42 -7.72 -2.06 -4.65
N ASP A 43 -6.64 -2.64 -5.15
CA ASP A 43 -6.01 -3.80 -4.52
C ASP A 43 -5.45 -3.46 -3.13
N PHE A 44 -4.77 -2.31 -2.98
CA PHE A 44 -4.25 -1.89 -1.66
C PHE A 44 -5.38 -1.53 -0.68
N GLU A 45 -6.52 -1.05 -1.17
CA GLU A 45 -7.69 -0.82 -0.32
C GLU A 45 -8.31 -2.14 0.14
N ALA A 46 -8.40 -3.15 -0.73
CA ALA A 46 -8.81 -4.50 -0.35
C ALA A 46 -7.86 -5.09 0.70
N LEU A 47 -6.55 -5.04 0.44
CA LEU A 47 -5.51 -5.50 1.36
C LEU A 47 -5.60 -4.79 2.72
N LEU A 48 -5.80 -3.46 2.74
CA LEU A 48 -5.99 -2.71 3.98
C LEU A 48 -7.22 -3.19 4.77
N ASN A 49 -8.33 -3.45 4.09
CA ASN A 49 -9.55 -3.92 4.74
C ASN A 49 -9.35 -5.30 5.37
N ASP A 50 -8.68 -6.21 4.65
CA ASP A 50 -8.37 -7.55 5.15
C ASP A 50 -7.44 -7.49 6.36
N ILE A 51 -6.37 -6.69 6.28
CA ILE A 51 -5.47 -6.41 7.40
C ILE A 51 -6.24 -5.90 8.62
N VAL A 52 -7.10 -4.88 8.44
CA VAL A 52 -7.87 -4.32 9.55
C VAL A 52 -8.84 -5.34 10.15
N ASN A 53 -9.47 -6.18 9.32
CA ASN A 53 -10.36 -7.24 9.79
C ASN A 53 -9.60 -8.28 10.61
N ASP A 54 -8.41 -8.69 10.17
CA ASP A 54 -7.57 -9.66 10.85
C ASP A 54 -7.00 -9.12 12.17
N LEU A 55 -6.54 -7.87 12.19
CA LEU A 55 -6.00 -7.24 13.41
C LEU A 55 -7.06 -6.99 14.50
N ASN A 56 -8.35 -7.07 14.16
CA ASN A 56 -9.45 -7.01 15.12
C ASN A 56 -9.82 -8.39 15.71
N GLN A 57 -9.16 -9.47 15.29
CA GLN A 57 -9.41 -10.81 15.83
C GLN A 57 -8.65 -11.04 17.16
N GLU A 58 -9.12 -12.01 17.96
CA GLU A 58 -8.48 -12.37 19.24
C GLU A 58 -7.07 -12.98 19.06
N GLU A 59 -6.85 -13.68 17.95
CA GLU A 59 -5.58 -14.29 17.59
C GLU A 59 -5.07 -13.71 16.27
N ILE A 60 -3.84 -13.18 16.29
CA ILE A 60 -3.17 -12.57 15.14
C ILE A 60 -1.91 -13.37 14.79
N ASN A 61 -1.67 -13.60 13.51
CA ASN A 61 -0.45 -14.25 13.02
C ASN A 61 0.75 -13.30 12.96
N TYR A 62 1.40 -13.08 14.11
CA TYR A 62 2.57 -12.18 14.18
C TYR A 62 3.72 -12.58 13.25
N ASN A 63 3.90 -13.87 12.96
CA ASN A 63 4.96 -14.35 12.06
C ASN A 63 4.81 -13.83 10.62
N GLU A 64 3.60 -13.40 10.26
CA GLU A 64 3.26 -12.90 8.94
C GLU A 64 3.17 -11.38 8.92
N TYR A 65 2.52 -10.80 9.94
CA TYR A 65 2.36 -9.36 10.06
C TYR A 65 3.64 -8.62 10.43
N ASP A 66 4.50 -9.17 11.29
CA ASP A 66 5.79 -8.53 11.66
C ASP A 66 6.65 -8.24 10.41
N PRO A 67 7.03 -9.24 9.59
CA PRO A 67 7.89 -8.98 8.42
C PRO A 67 7.20 -8.12 7.34
N PHE A 68 5.88 -8.26 7.18
CA PHE A 68 5.14 -7.43 6.24
C PHE A 68 5.17 -5.95 6.64
N PHE A 69 4.82 -5.65 7.90
CA PHE A 69 4.79 -4.30 8.39
C PHE A 69 6.19 -3.67 8.50
N GLU A 70 7.22 -4.45 8.82
CA GLU A 70 8.61 -3.98 8.72
C GLU A 70 8.97 -3.55 7.30
N ASN A 71 8.60 -4.36 6.29
CA ASN A 71 8.86 -4.06 4.89
C ASN A 71 8.13 -2.79 4.44
N ILE A 72 6.81 -2.72 4.61
CA ILE A 72 6.03 -1.59 4.09
C ILE A 72 6.36 -0.27 4.81
N SER A 73 6.77 -0.32 6.08
CA SER A 73 7.21 0.86 6.84
C SER A 73 8.49 1.47 6.28
N GLN A 74 9.33 0.67 5.63
CA GLN A 74 10.51 1.15 4.91
C GLN A 74 10.17 1.58 3.48
N LEU A 75 9.31 0.82 2.80
CA LEU A 75 9.06 1.00 1.38
C LEU A 75 8.08 2.13 1.06
N PHE A 76 6.92 2.16 1.71
CA PHE A 76 5.83 3.07 1.35
C PHE A 76 6.18 4.56 1.49
N PRO A 77 6.99 5.02 2.47
CA PRO A 77 7.41 6.41 2.51
C PRO A 77 8.11 6.87 1.22
N SER A 78 8.96 6.02 0.63
CA SER A 78 9.63 6.33 -0.64
C SER A 78 8.66 6.41 -1.81
N TYR A 79 7.64 5.55 -1.83
CA TYR A 79 6.59 5.56 -2.85
C TYR A 79 5.71 6.80 -2.73
N ILE A 80 5.38 7.23 -1.52
CA ILE A 80 4.64 8.47 -1.28
C ILE A 80 5.44 9.67 -1.79
N ILE A 81 6.74 9.74 -1.53
CA ILE A 81 7.61 10.80 -2.06
C ILE A 81 7.53 10.82 -3.59
N LYS A 82 7.70 9.66 -4.23
CA LYS A 82 7.64 9.55 -5.70
C LYS A 82 6.27 9.93 -6.26
N LEU A 83 5.18 9.48 -5.64
CA LEU A 83 3.81 9.85 -6.01
C LEU A 83 3.58 11.38 -5.93
N ASN A 84 4.14 12.04 -4.92
CA ASN A 84 4.02 13.50 -4.78
C ASN A 84 4.67 14.27 -5.94
N GLU A 85 5.72 13.73 -6.57
CA GLU A 85 6.38 14.36 -7.72
C GLU A 85 5.43 14.46 -8.93
N TYR A 86 4.53 13.50 -9.08
CA TYR A 86 3.57 13.43 -10.19
C TYR A 86 2.26 14.19 -9.93
N LEU A 87 2.06 14.80 -8.75
CA LEU A 87 0.84 15.58 -8.43
C LEU A 87 0.63 16.82 -9.32
N LYS A 88 1.67 17.26 -10.04
CA LYS A 88 1.58 18.34 -11.04
C LYS A 88 0.83 17.93 -12.30
N ASN A 89 0.63 16.62 -12.52
CA ASN A 89 -0.17 16.11 -13.63
C ASN A 89 -1.64 16.10 -13.23
N ASP A 90 -2.43 17.05 -13.75
CA ASP A 90 -3.84 17.22 -13.41
C ASP A 90 -4.68 15.97 -13.70
N THR A 91 -4.34 15.22 -14.75
CA THR A 91 -5.03 13.98 -15.13
C THR A 91 -4.85 12.89 -14.07
N LEU A 92 -3.67 12.78 -13.46
CA LEU A 92 -3.34 11.73 -12.49
C LEU A 92 -3.61 12.14 -11.04
N LYS A 93 -3.73 13.44 -10.79
CA LYS A 93 -3.76 14.04 -9.46
C LYS A 93 -4.78 13.40 -8.52
N GLU A 94 -6.01 13.15 -8.98
CA GLU A 94 -7.04 12.53 -8.15
C GLU A 94 -6.66 11.10 -7.73
N LYS A 95 -6.25 10.28 -8.71
CA LYS A 95 -5.87 8.88 -8.49
C LYS A 95 -4.64 8.75 -7.60
N ILE A 96 -3.64 9.61 -7.81
CA ILE A 96 -2.45 9.69 -6.94
C ILE A 96 -2.84 10.04 -5.50
N ASN A 97 -3.72 11.03 -5.31
CA ASN A 97 -4.16 11.40 -3.96
C ASN A 97 -4.91 10.27 -3.25
N ILE A 98 -5.68 9.46 -3.98
CA ILE A 98 -6.32 8.26 -3.42
C ILE A 98 -5.26 7.26 -2.95
N LEU A 99 -4.31 6.93 -3.81
CA LEU A 99 -3.24 5.97 -3.47
C LEU A 99 -2.39 6.44 -2.28
N ILE A 100 -1.99 7.71 -2.25
CA ILE A 100 -1.27 8.31 -1.12
C ILE A 100 -2.08 8.17 0.18
N LYS A 101 -3.39 8.41 0.15
CA LYS A 101 -4.25 8.25 1.33
C LYS A 101 -4.28 6.80 1.80
N ILE A 102 -4.33 5.82 0.89
CA ILE A 102 -4.32 4.40 1.22
C ILE A 102 -2.98 4.01 1.86
N PHE A 103 -1.84 4.41 1.27
CA PHE A 103 -0.53 4.14 1.86
C PHE A 103 -0.36 4.75 3.25
N ASN A 104 -0.82 5.97 3.47
CA ASN A 104 -0.79 6.58 4.80
C ASN A 104 -1.68 5.84 5.81
N LYS A 105 -2.85 5.32 5.38
CA LYS A 105 -3.70 4.49 6.26
C LYS A 105 -3.00 3.18 6.61
N ILE A 106 -2.39 2.50 5.64
CA ILE A 106 -1.65 1.26 5.89
C ILE A 106 -0.47 1.49 6.85
N LEU A 107 0.30 2.58 6.64
CA LEU A 107 1.39 2.95 7.55
C LEU A 107 0.89 3.26 8.97
N LYS A 108 -0.25 3.94 9.10
CA LYS A 108 -0.88 4.18 10.39
C LYS A 108 -1.29 2.86 11.06
N THR A 109 -1.88 1.93 10.32
CA THR A 109 -2.24 0.59 10.83
C THR A 109 -0.99 -0.18 11.30
N SER A 110 0.11 -0.09 10.55
CA SER A 110 1.42 -0.65 10.96
C SER A 110 1.91 -0.08 12.29
N ASP A 111 1.87 1.26 12.46
CA ASP A 111 2.27 1.91 13.70
C ASP A 111 1.40 1.49 14.90
N GLU A 112 0.09 1.35 14.69
CA GLU A 112 -0.87 0.90 15.71
C GLU A 112 -0.63 -0.56 16.09
N TYR A 113 -0.38 -1.42 15.09
CA TYR A 113 -0.01 -2.81 15.28
C TYR A 113 1.23 -2.96 16.17
N PHE A 114 2.34 -2.28 15.86
CA PHE A 114 3.56 -2.41 16.65
C PHE A 114 3.42 -1.86 18.08
N LYS A 115 2.60 -0.82 18.27
CA LYS A 115 2.27 -0.32 19.62
C LYS A 115 1.52 -1.36 20.43
N MET A 116 0.53 -2.04 19.84
CA MET A 116 -0.20 -3.13 20.50
C MET A 116 0.70 -4.33 20.77
N ARG A 117 1.50 -4.73 19.78
CA ARG A 117 2.45 -5.85 19.89
C ARG A 117 3.45 -5.65 21.02
N GLY A 118 4.00 -4.44 21.16
CA GLY A 118 4.95 -4.08 22.22
C GLY A 118 4.34 -4.00 23.63
N GLN A 119 3.01 -3.94 23.77
CA GLN A 119 2.32 -4.02 25.07
C GLN A 119 2.00 -5.46 25.50
N LEU A 120 2.05 -6.41 24.57
CA LEU A 120 1.74 -7.83 24.77
C LEU A 120 2.99 -8.69 25.06
N GLN A 121 4.19 -8.09 25.05
CA GLN A 121 5.48 -8.71 25.42
C GLN A 121 5.80 -8.45 26.89
#